data_AF-A0A165K090-F1
#
_entry.id   AF-A0A165K090-F1
#
_cell.length_a   1.000
_cell.length_b   1.000
_cell.length_c   1.000
_cell.angle_alpha   90.00
_cell.angle_beta   90.00
_cell.angle_gamma   90.00
#
_symmetry.space_group_name_H-M   'P 1'
#
loop_
_entity.id
_entity.type
_entity.pdbx_description
1 polymer ?
#
loop_
_entity_poly.entity_id
_entity_poly.type
_entity_poly.pdbx_seq_one_letter_code
_entity_poly.pdbx_strand_id
1 'polypeptide(L)'
;MTPQVVLTIGRDALTLLLMISMPVLGVVMAVGLIVSIFQAVTQIHEATLAFVPKLIAAMVVFAIAGPWMLSTLVDFIRRTIESIPSMIG
;
A
#
# COMPACT_ATOMS: atom_id res chain seq x y z
N MET A 1 -2.61 -28.45 -11.17
CA MET A 1 -1.92 -27.43 -10.34
C MET A 1 -0.65 -28.00 -9.70
N THR A 2 0.52 -27.49 -10.10
CA THR A 2 1.81 -27.86 -9.48
C THR A 2 2.14 -26.90 -8.33
N PRO A 3 2.90 -27.33 -7.29
CA PRO A 3 3.32 -26.45 -6.19
C PRO A 3 4.03 -25.16 -6.64
N GLN A 4 4.74 -25.21 -7.78
CA GLN A 4 5.45 -24.10 -8.39
C GLN A 4 4.50 -22.98 -8.86
N VAL A 5 3.32 -23.33 -9.34
CA VAL A 5 2.31 -22.36 -9.78
C VAL A 5 1.75 -21.58 -8.60
N VAL A 6 1.47 -22.26 -7.49
CA VAL A 6 1.00 -21.63 -6.24
C VAL A 6 2.03 -20.65 -5.70
N LEU A 7 3.32 -21.03 -5.69
CA LEU A 7 4.41 -20.16 -5.26
C LEU A 7 4.55 -18.92 -6.15
N THR A 8 4.38 -19.08 -7.46
CA THR A 8 4.46 -17.96 -8.41
C THR A 8 3.33 -16.96 -8.18
N ILE A 9 2.08 -17.44 -8.07
CA ILE A 9 0.92 -16.58 -7.78
C ILE A 9 1.08 -15.86 -6.44
N GLY A 10 1.58 -16.56 -5.42
CA GLY A 10 1.84 -15.96 -4.11
C GLY A 10 2.90 -14.85 -4.17
N ARG A 11 3.99 -15.06 -4.93
CA ARG A 11 5.01 -14.04 -5.16
C ARG A 11 4.44 -12.82 -5.88
N ASP A 12 3.63 -13.03 -6.91
CA ASP A 12 3.03 -11.93 -7.69
C ASP A 12 2.06 -11.12 -6.82
N ALA A 13 1.26 -11.80 -5.99
CA ALA A 13 0.39 -11.15 -5.01
C ALA A 13 1.16 -10.28 -4.01
N LEU A 14 2.26 -10.79 -3.45
CA LEU A 14 3.11 -10.02 -2.53
C LEU A 14 3.76 -8.83 -3.22
N THR A 15 4.25 -9.01 -4.44
CA THR A 15 4.88 -7.93 -5.22
C THR A 15 3.88 -6.82 -5.52
N LEU A 16 2.64 -7.18 -5.88
CA LEU A 16 1.56 -6.24 -6.10
C LEU A 16 1.15 -5.51 -4.83
N LEU A 17 1.03 -6.22 -3.70
CA LEU A 17 0.73 -5.61 -2.41
C LEU A 17 1.78 -4.56 -2.04
N LEU A 18 3.07 -4.89 -2.21
CA LEU A 18 4.15 -3.94 -1.99
C LEU A 18 4.03 -2.72 -2.92
N MET A 19 3.84 -2.94 -4.22
CA MET A 19 3.71 -1.86 -5.21
C MET A 19 2.55 -0.91 -4.93
N ILE A 20 1.40 -1.43 -4.52
CA ILE A 20 0.19 -0.66 -4.22
C ILE A 20 0.32 0.08 -2.88
N SER A 21 0.98 -0.51 -1.87
CA SER A 21 1.13 0.09 -0.55
C SER A 21 2.26 1.13 -0.47
N MET A 22 3.29 1.01 -1.30
CA MET A 22 4.45 1.93 -1.36
C MET A 22 4.11 3.43 -1.36
N PRO A 23 3.20 3.96 -2.21
CA PRO A 23 2.91 5.40 -2.22
C PRO A 23 2.33 5.90 -0.90
N VAL A 24 1.44 5.14 -0.27
CA VAL A 24 0.83 5.51 1.02
C VAL A 24 1.87 5.43 2.12
N LEU A 25 2.62 4.33 2.19
CA LEU A 25 3.66 4.12 3.20
C LEU A 25 4.75 5.19 3.10
N GLY A 26 5.25 5.46 1.90
CA GLY A 26 6.31 6.44 1.68
C GLY A 26 5.93 7.84 2.17
N VAL A 27 4.72 8.29 1.85
CA VAL A 27 4.24 9.62 2.27
C VAL A 27 3.96 9.66 3.77
N VAL A 28 3.27 8.65 4.32
CA VAL A 28 2.96 8.61 5.77
C VAL A 28 4.25 8.55 6.60
N MET A 29 5.26 7.79 6.15
CA MET A 29 6.56 7.74 6.81
C MET A 29 7.31 9.07 6.71
N ALA A 30 7.35 9.70 5.54
CA ALA A 30 8.01 10.99 5.36
C ALA A 30 7.38 12.08 6.24
N VAL A 31 6.05 12.22 6.21
CA VAL A 31 5.32 13.18 7.04
C VAL A 31 5.49 12.85 8.52
N GLY A 32 5.44 11.57 8.88
CA GLY A 32 5.66 11.15 10.26
C GLY A 32 7.05 11.49 10.79
N LEU A 33 8.08 11.33 9.96
CA LEU A 33 9.45 11.70 10.28
C LEU A 33 9.55 13.22 10.50
N ILE A 34 9.04 14.02 9.56
CA ILE A 34 9.07 15.49 9.65
C ILE A 34 8.39 15.97 10.94
N VAL A 35 7.20 15.45 11.23
CA VAL A 35 6.46 15.83 12.44
C VAL A 35 7.19 15.36 13.71
N SER A 36 7.80 14.18 13.72
CA SER A 36 8.55 13.69 14.88
C SER A 36 9.78 14.57 15.20
N ILE A 37 10.46 15.08 14.17
CA ILE A 37 11.57 16.03 14.33
C ILE A 37 11.04 17.35 14.90
N PHE A 38 9.92 17.86 14.38
CA PHE A 38 9.30 19.09 14.87
C PHE A 38 8.88 18.97 16.34
N GLN A 39 8.29 17.84 16.73
CA GLN A 39 7.93 17.54 18.11
C GLN A 39 9.15 17.47 19.02
N ALA A 40 10.24 16.83 18.57
CA ALA A 40 11.47 16.73 19.33
C ALA A 40 12.15 18.10 19.54
N VAL A 41 12.22 18.94 18.50
CA VAL A 41 12.86 20.27 18.58
C VAL A 41 12.05 21.23 19.44
N THR A 42 10.72 21.16 19.41
CA THR A 42 9.83 22.04 20.20
C THR A 42 9.53 21.51 21.60
N GLN A 43 9.98 20.30 21.93
CA GLN A 43 9.67 19.58 23.17
C GLN A 43 8.15 19.32 23.40
N ILE A 44 7.33 19.43 22.36
CA ILE A 44 5.89 19.19 22.43
C ILE A 44 5.61 17.69 22.27
N HIS A 45 5.12 17.06 23.33
CA HIS A 45 4.80 15.62 23.37
C HIS A 45 3.29 15.36 23.26
N GLU A 46 2.61 16.03 22.32
CA GLU A 46 1.19 15.81 22.09
C GLU A 46 0.95 14.76 21.00
N ALA A 47 0.29 13.66 21.37
CA ALA A 47 0.01 12.55 20.46
C ALA A 47 -0.87 12.96 19.26
N THR A 48 -1.76 13.92 19.44
CA THR A 48 -2.66 14.46 18.40
C THR A 48 -1.90 15.17 17.27
N LEU A 49 -0.87 15.96 17.59
CA LEU A 49 -0.04 16.65 16.59
C LEU A 49 0.73 15.68 15.69
N ALA A 50 1.07 14.50 16.18
CA ALA A 50 1.69 13.44 15.38
C ALA A 50 0.70 12.73 14.46
N PHE A 51 -0.57 12.66 14.84
CA PHE A 51 -1.56 11.83 14.16
C PHE A 51 -2.26 12.57 13.01
N VAL A 52 -2.73 13.80 13.26
CA VAL A 52 -3.56 14.55 12.30
C VAL A 52 -2.84 14.82 10.97
N PRO A 53 -1.59 15.32 10.93
CA PRO A 53 -0.90 15.58 9.66
C PRO A 53 -0.68 14.32 8.83
N LYS A 54 -0.36 13.19 9.48
CA LYS A 54 -0.18 11.89 8.81
C LYS A 54 -1.48 11.41 8.17
N LEU A 55 -2.61 11.58 8.86
CA LEU A 55 -3.93 11.18 8.36
C LEU A 55 -4.31 12.00 7.13
N ILE A 56 -4.14 13.33 7.19
CA ILE A 56 -4.41 14.21 6.04
C ILE A 56 -3.54 13.82 4.85
N ALA A 57 -2.24 13.57 5.08
CA ALA A 57 -1.33 13.14 4.04
C ALA A 57 -1.76 11.80 3.41
N ALA A 58 -2.14 10.81 4.23
CA ALA A 58 -2.66 9.54 3.73
C ALA A 58 -3.93 9.74 2.89
N MET A 59 -4.87 10.58 3.32
CA MET A 59 -6.08 10.89 2.56
C MET A 59 -5.78 11.51 1.20
N VAL A 60 -4.81 12.44 1.12
CA VAL A 60 -4.38 13.04 -0.14
C VAL A 60 -3.79 11.98 -1.08
N VAL A 61 -2.96 11.08 -0.55
CA VAL A 61 -2.41 9.98 -1.36
C VAL A 61 -3.51 9.06 -1.84
N PHE A 62 -4.46 8.68 -0.99
CA PHE A 62 -5.60 7.87 -1.42
C PHE A 62 -6.47 8.58 -2.45
N ALA A 63 -6.64 9.90 -2.38
CA ALA A 63 -7.39 10.64 -3.38
C ALA A 63 -6.71 10.62 -4.76
N ILE A 64 -5.38 10.68 -4.80
CA ILE A 64 -4.60 10.74 -6.05
C ILE A 64 -4.30 9.33 -6.58
N ALA A 65 -3.75 8.46 -5.74
CA ALA A 65 -3.32 7.12 -6.10
C ALA A 65 -4.43 6.07 -5.99
N GLY A 66 -5.52 6.35 -5.26
CA GLY A 66 -6.61 5.40 -5.02
C GLY A 66 -7.21 4.78 -6.29
N PRO A 67 -7.55 5.56 -7.34
CA PRO A 67 -8.07 4.98 -8.58
C PRO A 67 -7.09 3.99 -9.23
N TRP A 68 -5.80 4.34 -9.25
CA TRP A 68 -4.75 3.49 -9.80
C TRP A 68 -4.56 2.22 -8.95
N MET A 69 -4.51 2.35 -7.63
CA MET A 69 -4.43 1.22 -6.69
C MET A 69 -5.59 0.24 -6.90
N LEU A 70 -6.81 0.78 -7.04
CA LEU A 70 -8.01 -0.03 -7.24
C LEU A 70 -7.97 -0.75 -8.60
N SER A 71 -7.64 -0.04 -9.68
CA SER A 71 -7.53 -0.66 -11.02
C SER A 71 -6.50 -1.79 -11.05
N THR A 72 -5.34 -1.59 -10.42
CA THR A 72 -4.27 -2.59 -10.37
C THR A 72 -4.71 -3.84 -9.59
N LEU A 73 -5.41 -3.66 -8.46
CA LEU A 73 -5.96 -4.76 -7.66
C LEU A 73 -7.02 -5.55 -8.45
N VAL A 74 -7.94 -4.83 -9.10
CA VAL A 74 -9.01 -5.45 -9.92
C VAL A 74 -8.40 -6.24 -11.08
N ASP A 75 -7.41 -5.68 -11.77
CA ASP A 75 -6.72 -6.35 -12.87
C ASP A 75 -6.03 -7.64 -12.42
N PHE A 76 -5.39 -7.62 -11.24
CA PHE A 76 -4.77 -8.82 -10.67
C PHE A 76 -5.78 -9.90 -10.33
N ILE A 77 -6.89 -9.52 -9.69
CA ILE A 77 -7.98 -10.46 -9.37
C ILE A 77 -8.55 -11.06 -10.65
N ARG A 78 -8.81 -10.22 -11.66
CA ARG A 78 -9.33 -10.65 -12.95
C ARG A 78 -8.40 -11.66 -13.63
N ARG A 79 -7.11 -11.36 -13.75
CA ARG A 79 -6.10 -12.27 -14.33
C ARG A 79 -6.00 -13.58 -13.56
N THR A 80 -6.06 -13.51 -12.24
CA THR A 80 -6.03 -14.69 -11.38
C THR A 80 -7.23 -15.58 -11.69
N ILE A 81 -8.44 -15.03 -11.72
CA ILE A 81 -9.67 -15.79 -12.02
C ILE A 81 -9.63 -16.36 -13.45
N GLU A 82 -9.24 -15.57 -14.45
CA GLU A 82 -9.15 -16.01 -15.85
C GLU A 82 -8.11 -17.10 -16.05
N SER A 83 -7.08 -17.17 -15.20
CA SER A 83 -6.07 -18.24 -15.25
C SER A 83 -6.55 -19.57 -14.65
N ILE A 84 -7.57 -19.57 -13.77
CA ILE A 84 -8.04 -20.78 -13.07
C ILE A 84 -8.43 -21.92 -14.03
N PRO A 85 -9.24 -21.70 -15.09
CA PRO A 85 -9.61 -22.76 -16.03
C PRO A 85 -8.40 -23.42 -16.70
N SER A 86 -7.37 -22.63 -17.02
CA SER A 86 -6.13 -23.13 -17.64
C SER A 86 -5.23 -23.93 -16.70
N MET A 87 -5.46 -23.84 -15.39
CA MET A 87 -4.69 -24.55 -14.36
C MET A 87 -5.34 -25.85 -13.89
N ILE A 88 -6.61 -26.06 -14.27
CA ILE A 88 -7.41 -27.25 -13.96
C ILE A 88 -7.36 -28.26 -15.11
N GLY A 89 -7.14 -27.82 -16.36
CA GLY A 89 -6.78 -28.66 -17.50
C GLY A 89 -5.32 -29.10 -17.49
#